data_AF-A0A2J8RL38-F1
#
_entry.id   AF-A0A2J8RL38-F1
#
_cell.length_a   1.000
_cell.length_b   1.000
_cell.length_c   1.000
_cell.angle_alpha   90.00
_cell.angle_beta   90.00
_cell.angle_gamma   90.00
#
_symmetry.space_group_name_H-M   'P 1'
#
loop_
_entity.id
_entity.type
_entity.pdbx_description
1 polymer ?
#
loop_
_entity_poly.entity_id
_entity_poly.type
_entity_poly.pdbx_seq_one_letter_code
_entity_poly.pdbx_strand_id
1 'polypeptide(L)'
;TVEKVEKFGLYGLAEKTLFHRVQVLEVSQKEDAWALDDILVEFIDEGRTGLVTRDQLLHLPEHFHALPPQAVEFIVCRVKPADNEMEWNPKVTRYIHHKIVGKLHDAKVILALGNTVWIDPMVHITNLSNLKTSVIDYNVRAEILSMGMGIDNPEHIEQLKKLREDAKIPAFEESLSQTPPRVTGTRPAQGQDHPSEEQEGQGTPPPAEDTACLQSPQPEDTGTEGGAESKMSSENQKPETLSGNTEVAFISRTAQPPLKSFHPQIKWFQKEDVVILQIRIRNVKDYKCQYLRDRVIFSTWVGDKFYLADLELRGNIRKDDCKCVIRNDEPVITLAKERREAWCHLLRQR
;
A
#
# COMPACT_ATOMS: atom_id res chain seq x y z
N THR A 1 10.07 5.77 33.85
CA THR A 1 10.92 6.00 32.67
C THR A 1 12.10 5.05 32.74
N VAL A 2 12.53 4.54 31.58
CA VAL A 2 13.59 3.53 31.49
C VAL A 2 14.95 4.24 31.49
N GLU A 3 15.89 3.82 32.34
CA GLU A 3 17.23 4.42 32.42
C GLU A 3 18.15 3.98 31.26
N LYS A 4 18.13 2.69 30.92
CA LYS A 4 18.92 2.09 29.85
C LYS A 4 18.03 1.35 28.87
N VAL A 5 18.16 1.69 27.59
CA VAL A 5 17.40 1.07 26.51
C VAL A 5 18.29 0.05 25.81
N GLU A 6 17.78 -1.16 25.64
CA GLU A 6 18.51 -2.27 25.04
C GLU A 6 17.94 -2.60 23.67
N LYS A 7 18.82 -2.84 22.70
CA LYS A 7 18.43 -3.30 21.36
C LYS A 7 17.73 -4.65 21.49
N PHE A 8 16.58 -4.80 20.82
CA PHE A 8 15.66 -5.94 20.91
C PHE A 8 14.96 -6.12 22.26
N GLY A 9 15.08 -5.16 23.19
CA GLY A 9 14.33 -5.17 24.45
C GLY A 9 12.85 -4.85 24.23
N LEU A 10 11.99 -5.41 25.09
CA LEU A 10 10.54 -5.18 25.11
C LEU A 10 10.18 -4.11 26.13
N TYR A 11 9.32 -3.18 25.72
CA TYR A 11 8.92 -2.02 26.51
C TYR A 11 7.43 -1.72 26.32
N GLY A 12 6.88 -0.96 27.27
CA GLY A 12 5.60 -0.27 27.07
C GLY A 12 5.84 1.10 26.45
N LEU A 13 4.94 1.54 25.57
CA LEU A 13 4.93 2.90 25.02
C LEU A 13 3.55 3.50 25.23
N ALA A 14 3.47 4.68 25.83
CA ALA A 14 2.22 5.43 25.96
C ALA A 14 2.03 6.34 24.74
N GLU A 15 0.98 6.09 23.96
CA GLU A 15 0.57 6.96 22.85
C GLU A 15 -0.88 7.42 23.08
N LYS A 16 -1.05 8.72 23.37
CA LYS A 16 -2.33 9.32 23.74
C LYS A 16 -2.95 8.63 24.96
N THR A 17 -4.01 7.85 24.76
CA THR A 17 -4.75 7.12 25.80
C THR A 17 -4.51 5.61 25.75
N LEU A 18 -3.65 5.14 24.83
CA LEU A 18 -3.35 3.73 24.63
C LEU A 18 -1.92 3.42 25.05
N PHE A 19 -1.73 2.20 25.52
CA PHE A 19 -0.41 1.65 25.82
C PHE A 19 -0.14 0.51 24.86
N HIS A 20 1.03 0.54 24.25
CA HIS A 20 1.45 -0.44 23.26
C HIS A 20 2.66 -1.22 23.77
N ARG A 21 2.74 -2.50 23.42
CA ARG A 21 3.98 -3.25 23.56
C ARG A 21 4.84 -2.95 22.34
N VAL A 22 6.08 -2.58 22.59
CA VAL A 22 7.04 -2.23 21.55
C VAL A 22 8.36 -2.97 21.75
N GLN A 23 9.02 -3.30 20.65
CA GLN A 23 10.37 -3.83 20.64
C GLN A 23 11.32 -2.79 20.05
N VAL A 24 12.46 -2.57 20.71
CA VAL A 24 13.48 -1.65 20.20
C VAL A 24 14.23 -2.31 19.06
N LEU A 25 14.21 -1.69 17.88
CA LEU A 25 14.97 -2.14 16.72
C LEU A 25 16.36 -1.52 16.70
N GLU A 26 16.46 -0.20 16.91
CA GLU A 26 17.71 0.55 16.86
C GLU A 26 17.71 1.69 17.88
N VAL A 27 18.88 2.00 18.42
CA VAL A 27 19.11 3.15 19.29
C VAL A 27 20.14 4.03 18.60
N SER A 28 19.71 5.19 18.10
CA SER A 28 20.63 6.17 17.52
C SER A 28 21.15 7.08 18.63
N GLN A 29 22.46 7.02 18.88
CA GLN A 29 23.14 7.97 19.77
C GLN A 29 23.54 9.17 18.93
N LYS A 30 23.02 10.35 19.24
CA LYS A 30 23.48 11.59 18.61
C LYS A 30 24.75 12.06 19.30
N GLU A 31 25.74 12.54 18.52
CA GLU A 31 27.03 13.01 19.05
C GLU A 31 26.89 14.29 19.90
N ASP A 32 25.80 15.04 19.72
CA ASP A 32 25.50 16.23 20.51
C ASP A 32 24.90 15.86 21.88
N ALA A 33 25.58 16.22 22.96
CA ALA A 33 25.19 15.93 24.35
C ALA A 33 23.79 16.45 24.78
N TRP A 34 23.15 17.28 23.97
CA TRP A 34 21.82 17.86 24.22
C TRP A 34 20.71 17.26 23.35
N ALA A 35 21.06 16.42 22.37
CA ALA A 35 20.08 15.83 21.48
C ALA A 35 19.53 14.53 22.10
N LEU A 36 18.20 14.41 22.15
CA LEU A 36 17.56 13.17 22.60
C LEU A 36 17.89 12.03 21.63
N ASP A 37 18.15 10.85 22.19
CA ASP A 37 18.35 9.63 21.41
C ASP A 37 17.05 9.29 20.70
N ASP A 38 17.10 9.20 19.37
CA ASP A 38 15.96 8.70 18.59
C ASP A 38 16.04 7.17 18.59
N ILE A 39 15.01 6.53 19.14
CA ILE A 39 14.90 5.09 19.27
C ILE A 39 13.88 4.62 18.24
N LEU A 40 14.31 3.75 17.33
CA LEU A 40 13.41 3.10 16.39
C LEU A 40 12.78 1.89 17.09
N VAL A 41 11.45 1.86 17.13
CA VAL A 41 10.67 0.78 17.74
C VAL A 41 9.70 0.17 16.75
N GLU A 42 9.38 -1.11 16.96
CA GLU A 42 8.31 -1.85 16.31
C GLU A 42 7.16 -2.08 17.30
N PHE A 43 5.94 -1.82 16.88
CA PHE A 43 4.73 -2.12 17.65
C PHE A 43 4.35 -3.58 17.40
N ILE A 44 4.79 -4.49 18.28
CA ILE A 44 4.74 -5.94 18.05
C ILE A 44 3.32 -6.53 17.93
N ASP A 45 2.31 -5.74 18.27
CA ASP A 45 0.90 -6.11 18.18
C ASP A 45 0.17 -5.44 17.00
N GLU A 46 0.83 -4.51 16.30
CA GLU A 46 0.26 -3.75 15.18
C GLU A 46 1.09 -3.85 13.89
N GLY A 47 2.39 -4.20 14.00
CA GLY A 47 3.32 -4.36 12.88
C GLY A 47 3.89 -3.06 12.30
N ARG A 48 3.47 -1.88 12.79
CA ARG A 48 4.06 -0.59 12.37
C ARG A 48 5.36 -0.30 13.14
N THR A 49 6.21 0.53 12.54
CA THR A 49 7.40 1.08 13.21
C THR A 49 7.21 2.57 13.55
N GLY A 50 8.00 3.07 14.49
CA GLY A 50 7.97 4.47 14.90
C GLY A 50 9.28 4.93 15.54
N LEU A 51 9.55 6.23 15.44
CA LEU A 51 10.64 6.88 16.18
C LEU A 51 10.08 7.46 17.47
N VAL A 52 10.73 7.14 18.59
CA VAL A 52 10.34 7.56 19.93
C VAL A 52 11.55 8.03 20.71
N THR A 53 11.33 8.82 21.75
CA THR A 53 12.37 9.20 22.70
C THR A 53 12.40 8.23 23.89
N ARG A 54 13.53 8.16 24.60
CA ARG A 54 13.69 7.34 25.81
C ARG A 54 12.59 7.60 26.85
N ASP A 55 12.20 8.86 27.02
CA ASP A 55 11.23 9.26 28.05
C ASP A 55 9.82 8.73 27.80
N GLN A 56 9.51 8.35 26.55
CA GLN A 56 8.23 7.75 26.19
C GLN A 56 8.18 6.25 26.53
N LEU A 57 9.34 5.61 26.72
CA LEU A 57 9.43 4.19 27.04
C LEU A 57 9.20 3.93 28.54
N LEU A 58 8.41 2.89 28.78
CA LEU A 58 8.04 2.39 30.10
C LEU A 58 8.55 0.96 30.25
N HIS A 59 8.85 0.57 31.49
CA HIS A 59 9.07 -0.84 31.79
C HIS A 59 7.78 -1.62 31.49
N LEU A 60 7.92 -2.71 30.74
CA LEU A 60 6.80 -3.60 30.48
C LEU A 60 6.62 -4.53 31.69
N PRO A 61 5.42 -4.61 32.31
CA PRO A 61 5.16 -5.61 33.33
C PRO A 61 5.37 -7.05 32.84
N GLU A 62 5.85 -7.95 33.71
CA GLU A 62 6.16 -9.35 33.35
C GLU A 62 4.96 -10.11 32.75
N HIS A 63 3.75 -9.88 33.25
CA HIS A 63 2.56 -10.54 32.72
C HIS A 63 2.25 -10.16 31.26
N PHE A 64 2.72 -8.99 30.78
CA PHE A 64 2.60 -8.61 29.37
C PHE A 64 3.74 -9.13 28.50
N HIS A 65 4.82 -9.66 29.09
CA HIS A 65 5.86 -10.38 28.34
C HIS A 65 5.40 -11.78 27.93
N ALA A 66 4.51 -12.40 28.71
CA ALA A 66 4.03 -13.76 28.46
C ALA A 66 3.15 -13.88 27.21
N LEU A 67 2.55 -12.77 26.75
CA LEU A 67 1.73 -12.76 25.55
C LEU A 67 2.64 -12.78 24.30
N PRO A 68 2.41 -13.64 23.30
CA PRO A 68 3.17 -13.57 22.06
C PRO A 68 2.88 -12.26 21.31
N PRO A 69 3.78 -11.76 20.45
CA PRO A 69 3.46 -10.71 19.48
C PRO A 69 2.18 -11.06 18.70
N GLN A 70 1.27 -10.09 18.55
CA GLN A 70 0.02 -10.31 17.81
C GLN A 70 0.12 -9.97 16.32
N ALA A 71 1.13 -9.19 15.91
CA ALA A 71 1.38 -8.89 14.50
C ALA A 71 2.33 -9.90 13.87
N VAL A 72 1.93 -10.43 12.72
CA VAL A 72 2.71 -11.36 11.89
C VAL A 72 3.00 -10.69 10.56
N GLU A 73 4.24 -10.78 10.09
CA GLU A 73 4.62 -10.27 8.79
C GLU A 73 4.15 -11.22 7.69
N PHE A 74 3.39 -10.70 6.72
CA PHE A 74 2.95 -11.47 5.57
C PHE A 74 3.61 -10.98 4.28
N ILE A 75 4.16 -11.92 3.51
CA ILE A 75 4.73 -11.66 2.18
C ILE A 75 3.84 -12.32 1.11
N VAL A 76 3.21 -11.50 0.27
CA VAL A 76 2.42 -11.99 -0.88
C VAL A 76 3.37 -12.55 -1.94
N CYS A 77 3.24 -13.84 -2.26
CA CYS A 77 4.14 -14.53 -3.18
C CYS A 77 3.87 -14.22 -4.66
N ARG A 78 4.81 -14.68 -5.51
CA ARG A 78 4.74 -14.65 -6.98
C ARG A 78 4.53 -13.25 -7.60
N VAL A 79 4.97 -12.20 -6.92
CA VAL A 79 4.90 -10.83 -7.44
C VAL A 79 6.13 -10.04 -6.97
N LYS A 80 6.61 -9.13 -7.81
CA LYS A 80 7.75 -8.23 -7.50
C LYS A 80 7.63 -6.89 -8.23
N PRO A 81 8.30 -5.83 -7.74
CA PRO A 81 8.31 -4.53 -8.41
C PRO A 81 8.81 -4.65 -9.86
N ALA A 82 8.15 -3.95 -10.78
CA ALA A 82 8.47 -4.01 -12.21
C ALA A 82 9.76 -3.25 -12.59
N ASP A 83 10.21 -2.37 -11.70
CA ASP A 83 11.40 -1.52 -11.80
C ASP A 83 12.68 -2.18 -11.28
N ASN A 84 12.59 -3.41 -10.75
CA ASN A 84 13.66 -4.09 -10.00
C ASN A 84 14.09 -3.37 -8.72
N GLU A 85 13.25 -2.48 -8.19
CA GLU A 85 13.47 -1.95 -6.84
C GLU A 85 13.22 -3.01 -5.78
N MET A 86 13.91 -2.85 -4.65
CA MET A 86 13.59 -3.61 -3.43
C MET A 86 12.24 -3.14 -2.85
N GLU A 87 11.98 -1.84 -2.93
CA GLU A 87 10.80 -1.18 -2.38
C GLU A 87 9.71 -1.01 -3.43
N TRP A 88 8.45 -1.19 -3.02
CA TRP A 88 7.31 -0.94 -3.88
C TRP A 88 7.08 0.55 -4.11
N ASN A 89 6.65 0.90 -5.33
CA ASN A 89 6.19 2.26 -5.62
C ASN A 89 5.04 2.67 -4.66
N PRO A 90 5.08 3.86 -4.03
CA PRO A 90 4.06 4.31 -3.07
C PRO A 90 2.62 4.29 -3.60
N LYS A 91 2.45 4.41 -4.92
CA LYS A 91 1.12 4.27 -5.54
C LYS A 91 0.54 2.88 -5.31
N VAL A 92 1.37 1.83 -5.43
CA VAL A 92 0.97 0.44 -5.19
C VAL A 92 0.65 0.21 -3.72
N THR A 93 1.56 0.58 -2.83
CA THR A 93 1.38 0.39 -1.37
C THR A 93 0.14 1.12 -0.88
N ARG A 94 -0.07 2.38 -1.32
CA ARG A 94 -1.26 3.16 -1.00
C ARG A 94 -2.53 2.50 -1.53
N TYR A 95 -2.56 2.07 -2.79
CA TYR A 95 -3.73 1.43 -3.36
C TYR A 95 -4.11 0.16 -2.59
N ILE A 96 -3.13 -0.72 -2.35
CA ILE A 96 -3.35 -1.97 -1.63
C ILE A 96 -3.76 -1.72 -0.18
N HIS A 97 -3.12 -0.80 0.54
CA HIS A 97 -3.51 -0.40 1.90
C HIS A 97 -5.00 -0.04 1.96
N HIS A 98 -5.47 0.86 1.09
CA HIS A 98 -6.89 1.26 1.06
C HIS A 98 -7.81 0.11 0.64
N LYS A 99 -7.32 -0.84 -0.17
CA LYS A 99 -8.09 -2.00 -0.59
C LYS A 99 -8.31 -2.98 0.57
N ILE A 100 -7.30 -3.19 1.42
CA ILE A 100 -7.28 -4.28 2.43
C ILE A 100 -7.60 -3.83 3.86
N VAL A 101 -7.35 -2.58 4.23
CA VAL A 101 -7.50 -2.11 5.62
C VAL A 101 -8.91 -2.37 6.15
N GLY A 102 -8.99 -2.92 7.37
CA GLY A 102 -10.26 -3.20 8.05
C GLY A 102 -11.08 -4.35 7.48
N LYS A 103 -10.51 -5.17 6.58
CA LYS A 103 -11.18 -6.33 5.99
C LYS A 103 -10.50 -7.63 6.41
N LEU A 104 -11.30 -8.69 6.49
CA LEU A 104 -10.82 -10.04 6.71
C LEU A 104 -10.44 -10.68 5.37
N HIS A 105 -9.32 -11.38 5.34
CA HIS A 105 -8.82 -12.08 4.17
C HIS A 105 -8.47 -13.50 4.52
N ASP A 106 -8.73 -14.39 3.57
CA ASP A 106 -8.31 -15.78 3.62
C ASP A 106 -7.00 -15.92 2.86
N ALA A 107 -6.01 -16.55 3.48
CA ALA A 107 -4.69 -16.71 2.90
C ALA A 107 -4.20 -18.15 3.05
N LYS A 108 -3.60 -18.69 1.99
CA LYS A 108 -2.89 -19.97 2.07
C LYS A 108 -1.42 -19.73 2.40
N VAL A 109 -0.94 -20.36 3.46
CA VAL A 109 0.46 -20.35 3.84
C VAL A 109 1.27 -21.25 2.92
N ILE A 110 2.36 -20.73 2.37
CA ILE A 110 3.33 -21.43 1.53
C ILE A 110 4.56 -21.82 2.34
N LEU A 111 5.08 -20.89 3.13
CA LEU A 111 6.24 -21.06 4.00
C LEU A 111 6.08 -20.14 5.21
N ALA A 112 6.59 -20.59 6.36
CA ALA A 112 6.73 -19.75 7.56
C ALA A 112 8.18 -19.86 8.07
N LEU A 113 8.77 -18.71 8.40
CA LEU A 113 10.08 -18.61 9.02
C LEU A 113 10.06 -17.52 10.08
N GLY A 114 10.16 -17.90 11.35
CA GLY A 114 10.03 -16.96 12.46
C GLY A 114 8.66 -16.27 12.45
N ASN A 115 8.64 -14.94 12.46
CA ASN A 115 7.42 -14.12 12.40
C ASN A 115 6.98 -13.75 10.96
N THR A 116 7.69 -14.27 9.95
CA THR A 116 7.41 -13.97 8.54
C THR A 116 6.75 -15.17 7.87
N VAL A 117 5.63 -14.91 7.19
CA VAL A 117 4.81 -15.93 6.54
C VAL A 117 4.58 -15.54 5.09
N TRP A 118 4.99 -16.43 4.19
CA TRP A 118 4.78 -16.30 2.75
C TRP A 118 3.42 -16.89 2.40
N ILE A 119 2.58 -16.09 1.72
CA ILE A 119 1.20 -16.45 1.44
C ILE A 119 0.87 -16.35 -0.05
N ASP A 120 0.11 -17.33 -0.56
CA ASP A 120 -0.49 -17.28 -1.88
C ASP A 120 -1.53 -18.42 -2.09
N PRO A 121 -2.78 -18.09 -2.47
CA PRO A 121 -3.32 -16.74 -2.67
C PRO A 121 -3.69 -16.06 -1.33
N MET A 122 -3.83 -14.73 -1.36
CA MET A 122 -4.50 -13.94 -0.32
C MET A 122 -5.74 -13.29 -0.94
N VAL A 123 -6.93 -13.68 -0.48
CA VAL A 123 -8.22 -13.31 -1.08
C VAL A 123 -9.16 -12.72 -0.06
N HIS A 124 -9.96 -11.75 -0.50
CA HIS A 124 -11.14 -11.33 0.25
C HIS A 124 -12.36 -12.09 -0.25
N ILE A 125 -13.14 -12.65 0.67
CA ILE A 125 -14.29 -13.49 0.36
C ILE A 125 -15.52 -12.90 1.03
N THR A 126 -16.57 -12.66 0.25
CA THR A 126 -17.89 -12.31 0.78
C THR A 126 -18.76 -13.56 0.86
N ASN A 127 -19.36 -13.80 2.03
CA ASN A 127 -20.30 -14.89 2.23
C ASN A 127 -21.72 -14.45 1.85
N LEU A 128 -22.33 -15.17 0.92
CA LEU A 128 -23.72 -15.00 0.51
C LEU A 128 -24.59 -15.99 1.29
N SER A 129 -24.93 -15.61 2.52
CA SER A 129 -25.60 -16.49 3.51
C SER A 129 -26.96 -17.01 3.02
N ASN A 130 -27.68 -16.19 2.26
CA ASN A 130 -28.95 -16.55 1.61
C ASN A 130 -28.81 -17.69 0.59
N LEU A 131 -27.64 -17.81 -0.06
CA LEU A 131 -27.35 -18.81 -1.09
C LEU A 131 -26.41 -19.92 -0.58
N LYS A 132 -26.02 -19.89 0.70
CA LYS A 132 -25.04 -20.82 1.31
C LYS A 132 -23.75 -20.96 0.49
N THR A 133 -23.32 -19.88 -0.13
CA THR A 133 -22.14 -19.86 -1.00
C THR A 133 -21.25 -18.66 -0.66
N SER A 134 -20.04 -18.66 -1.21
CA SER A 134 -19.09 -17.56 -1.06
C SER A 134 -18.53 -17.15 -2.41
N VAL A 135 -18.19 -15.87 -2.52
CA VAL A 135 -17.61 -15.30 -3.74
C VAL A 135 -16.28 -14.65 -3.37
N ILE A 136 -15.26 -14.92 -4.20
CA ILE A 136 -13.98 -14.24 -4.10
C ILE A 136 -14.14 -12.87 -4.75
N ASP A 137 -14.02 -11.82 -3.95
CA ASP A 137 -14.15 -10.45 -4.43
C ASP A 137 -12.89 -9.99 -5.14
N TYR A 138 -11.72 -10.26 -4.54
CA TYR A 138 -10.42 -9.95 -5.13
C TYR A 138 -9.30 -10.81 -4.54
N ASN A 139 -8.21 -10.93 -5.30
CA ASN A 139 -6.93 -11.47 -4.88
C ASN A 139 -5.90 -10.34 -4.84
N VAL A 140 -5.23 -10.13 -3.71
CA VAL A 140 -4.25 -9.04 -3.52
C VAL A 140 -3.14 -9.07 -4.57
N ARG A 141 -2.64 -10.26 -4.95
CA ARG A 141 -1.63 -10.39 -6.01
C ARG A 141 -2.17 -9.88 -7.36
N ALA A 142 -3.40 -10.25 -7.70
CA ALA A 142 -4.02 -9.81 -8.95
C ALA A 142 -4.25 -8.28 -8.96
N GLU A 143 -4.64 -7.72 -7.81
CA GLU A 143 -4.78 -6.28 -7.62
C GLU A 143 -3.44 -5.55 -7.86
N ILE A 144 -2.32 -6.03 -7.31
CA ILE A 144 -0.98 -5.46 -7.56
C ILE A 144 -0.64 -5.49 -9.06
N LEU A 145 -0.83 -6.64 -9.72
CA LEU A 145 -0.53 -6.80 -11.15
C LEU A 145 -1.40 -5.89 -12.03
N SER A 146 -2.67 -5.68 -11.66
CA SER A 146 -3.61 -4.84 -12.41
C SER A 146 -3.17 -3.37 -12.51
N MET A 147 -2.31 -2.92 -11.58
CA MET A 147 -1.76 -1.56 -11.57
C MET A 147 -0.65 -1.35 -12.61
N GLY A 148 -0.10 -2.44 -13.18
CA GLY A 148 1.02 -2.38 -14.13
C GLY A 148 2.37 -2.01 -13.50
N MET A 149 2.44 -1.92 -12.17
CA MET A 149 3.65 -1.58 -11.40
C MET A 149 4.29 -2.81 -10.73
N GLY A 150 3.65 -3.96 -10.81
CA GLY A 150 4.20 -5.25 -10.41
C GLY A 150 4.23 -6.22 -11.59
N ILE A 151 5.17 -7.16 -11.57
CA ILE A 151 5.26 -8.26 -12.54
C ILE A 151 5.22 -9.61 -11.83
N ASP A 152 4.89 -10.65 -12.60
CA ASP A 152 4.94 -12.01 -12.10
C ASP A 152 6.37 -12.39 -11.66
N ASN A 153 6.44 -13.20 -10.61
CA ASN A 153 7.68 -13.79 -10.11
C ASN A 153 7.49 -15.31 -9.98
N PRO A 154 7.40 -16.04 -11.10
CA PRO A 154 6.97 -17.44 -11.10
C PRO A 154 7.95 -18.37 -10.36
N GLU A 155 9.24 -18.03 -10.33
CA GLU A 155 10.26 -18.82 -9.63
C GLU A 155 10.27 -18.57 -8.11
N HIS A 156 9.50 -17.61 -7.59
CA HIS A 156 9.58 -17.18 -6.19
C HIS A 156 9.40 -18.34 -5.21
N ILE A 157 8.35 -19.15 -5.38
CA ILE A 157 8.04 -20.24 -4.45
C ILE A 157 9.11 -21.34 -4.52
N GLU A 158 9.59 -21.68 -5.72
CA GLU A 158 10.63 -22.71 -5.88
C GLU A 158 11.98 -22.24 -5.31
N GLN A 159 12.31 -20.96 -5.44
CA GLN A 159 13.48 -20.37 -4.78
C GLN A 159 13.35 -20.40 -3.26
N LEU A 160 12.18 -20.10 -2.70
CA LEU A 160 11.93 -20.21 -1.26
C LEU A 160 12.11 -21.64 -0.75
N LYS A 161 11.56 -22.63 -1.46
CA LYS A 161 11.76 -24.05 -1.13
C LYS A 161 13.23 -24.43 -1.16
N LYS A 162 13.96 -24.04 -2.21
CA LYS A 162 15.40 -24.30 -2.32
C LYS A 162 16.17 -23.69 -1.14
N LEU A 163 15.90 -22.43 -0.79
CA LEU A 163 16.54 -21.76 0.34
C LEU A 163 16.27 -22.48 1.67
N ARG A 164 15.05 -22.99 1.87
CA ARG A 164 14.69 -23.77 3.06
C ARG A 164 15.48 -25.08 3.15
N GLU A 165 15.56 -25.83 2.04
CA GLU A 165 16.32 -27.08 1.97
C GLU A 165 17.82 -26.83 2.22
N ASP A 166 18.39 -25.81 1.56
CA ASP A 166 19.79 -25.42 1.72
C ASP A 166 20.10 -25.01 3.18
N ALA A 167 19.14 -24.33 3.84
CA ALA A 167 19.25 -23.90 5.23
C ALA A 167 18.94 -25.00 6.27
N LYS A 168 18.54 -26.21 5.84
CA LYS A 168 18.10 -27.33 6.70
C LYS A 168 16.99 -26.93 7.68
N ILE A 169 16.13 -25.99 7.29
CA ILE A 169 15.04 -25.52 8.14
C ILE A 169 13.99 -26.65 8.21
N PRO A 170 13.60 -27.13 9.41
CA PRO A 170 12.64 -28.22 9.54
C PRO A 170 11.34 -27.92 8.80
N ALA A 171 10.78 -28.93 8.16
CA ALA A 171 9.50 -28.76 7.52
C ALA A 171 8.39 -28.68 8.57
N PHE A 172 7.52 -27.66 8.46
CA PHE A 172 6.19 -27.74 9.05
C PHE A 172 5.40 -28.71 8.17
N GLU A 173 5.51 -30.02 8.44
CA GLU A 173 4.64 -31.01 7.83
C GLU A 173 3.22 -30.85 8.35
N GLU A 174 2.27 -30.85 7.42
CA GLU A 174 0.84 -30.85 7.66
C GLU A 174 0.42 -32.05 8.52
N SER A 175 0.24 -31.83 9.82
CA SER A 175 -0.72 -32.62 10.61
C SER A 175 -2.11 -31.99 10.43
N LEU A 176 -2.65 -32.08 9.21
CA LEU A 176 -4.05 -31.78 8.94
C LEU A 176 -4.92 -32.98 9.35
N SER A 177 -5.13 -33.14 10.66
CA SER A 177 -6.25 -33.93 11.16
C SER A 177 -6.63 -33.57 12.59
N GLN A 178 -7.03 -32.32 12.85
CA GLN A 178 -7.91 -32.02 13.99
C GLN A 178 -8.94 -30.97 13.58
N THR A 179 -10.19 -31.43 13.51
CA THR A 179 -11.42 -30.64 13.38
C THR A 179 -11.40 -29.46 14.37
N PRO A 180 -11.84 -28.24 14.00
CA PRO A 180 -11.92 -27.14 14.95
C PRO A 180 -12.86 -27.53 16.10
N PRO A 181 -12.51 -27.25 17.37
CA PRO A 181 -13.42 -27.50 18.48
C PRO A 181 -14.64 -26.62 18.31
N ARG A 182 -15.79 -27.28 18.18
CA ARG A 182 -17.11 -26.67 18.23
C ARG A 182 -17.23 -25.98 19.59
N VAL A 183 -17.18 -24.64 19.61
CA VAL A 183 -17.51 -23.86 20.80
C VAL A 183 -19.00 -24.04 21.04
N THR A 184 -19.37 -25.08 21.77
CA THR A 184 -20.68 -25.18 22.41
C THR A 184 -20.68 -24.16 23.53
N GLY A 185 -21.39 -23.05 23.31
CA GLY A 185 -21.70 -22.09 24.36
C GLY A 185 -22.48 -22.79 25.47
N THR A 186 -21.79 -23.12 26.56
CA THR A 186 -22.39 -23.51 27.83
C THR A 186 -23.01 -22.25 28.44
N ARG A 187 -24.32 -22.12 28.27
CA ARG A 187 -25.16 -21.18 29.01
C ARG A 187 -25.09 -21.56 30.50
N PRO A 188 -24.83 -20.62 31.44
CA PRO A 188 -24.88 -20.93 32.86
C PRO A 188 -26.32 -21.26 33.27
N ALA A 189 -26.45 -22.37 33.99
CA ALA A 189 -27.66 -22.75 34.69
C ALA A 189 -27.90 -21.78 35.86
N GLN A 190 -29.11 -21.23 35.94
CA GLN A 190 -29.68 -20.75 37.19
C GLN A 190 -30.97 -21.55 37.42
N GLY A 191 -31.00 -22.34 38.50
CA GLY A 191 -32.21 -22.94 39.03
C GLY A 191 -32.77 -22.05 40.14
N GLN A 192 -34.07 -21.76 40.03
CA GLN A 192 -35.16 -22.03 41.01
C GLN A 192 -34.93 -21.67 42.50
N ASP A 193 -35.84 -21.10 43.30
CA ASP A 193 -37.25 -20.64 43.23
C ASP A 193 -37.40 -19.69 44.47
N HIS A 194 -38.26 -18.66 44.54
CA HIS A 194 -39.69 -18.71 44.93
C HIS A 194 -40.25 -17.26 45.14
N PRO A 195 -41.59 -17.08 45.25
CA PRO A 195 -42.32 -15.87 44.81
C PRO A 195 -42.79 -14.94 45.95
N SER A 196 -43.15 -13.69 45.64
CA SER A 196 -44.02 -12.84 46.47
C SER A 196 -44.69 -11.72 45.66
N GLU A 197 -46.01 -11.82 45.59
CA GLU A 197 -47.08 -10.79 45.66
C GLU A 197 -47.15 -9.54 44.75
N GLU A 198 -48.41 -9.23 44.45
CA GLU A 198 -48.98 -8.25 43.53
C GLU A 198 -48.86 -6.80 44.02
N GLN A 199 -48.76 -5.84 43.09
CA GLN A 199 -49.56 -4.61 43.16
C GLN A 199 -49.62 -3.87 41.81
N GLU A 200 -50.85 -3.52 41.43
CA GLU A 200 -51.22 -2.68 40.28
C GLU A 200 -50.73 -1.23 40.43
N GLY A 201 -50.45 -0.57 39.30
CA GLY A 201 -50.18 0.87 39.25
C GLY A 201 -49.97 1.41 37.84
N GLN A 202 -50.95 2.16 37.35
CA GLN A 202 -51.15 2.76 36.03
C GLN A 202 -49.98 3.56 35.41
N GLY A 203 -49.91 3.57 34.08
CA GLY A 203 -49.15 4.56 33.30
C GLY A 203 -49.16 4.31 31.78
N THR A 204 -50.11 4.94 31.09
CA THR A 204 -50.37 4.96 29.64
C THR A 204 -49.16 5.40 28.76
N PRO A 205 -49.02 4.88 27.52
CA PRO A 205 -48.43 5.65 26.42
C PRO A 205 -49.38 5.76 25.20
N PRO A 206 -49.35 6.87 24.43
CA PRO A 206 -50.00 6.96 23.11
C PRO A 206 -48.92 6.94 21.98
N PRO A 207 -49.28 6.93 20.68
CA PRO A 207 -49.29 5.70 19.89
C PRO A 207 -48.35 5.73 18.67
N ALA A 208 -48.26 4.58 18.02
CA ALA A 208 -47.65 4.35 16.72
C ALA A 208 -48.44 4.97 15.56
N GLU A 209 -47.76 5.19 14.43
CA GLU A 209 -48.20 5.14 13.01
C GLU A 209 -47.11 5.83 12.15
N ASP A 210 -46.72 5.42 10.94
CA ASP A 210 -47.19 4.36 10.08
C ASP A 210 -46.11 4.02 9.01
N THR A 211 -46.34 2.92 8.33
CA THR A 211 -45.53 2.29 7.28
C THR A 211 -45.90 2.84 5.89
N ALA A 212 -44.93 3.01 4.97
CA ALA A 212 -44.99 2.54 3.56
C ALA A 212 -44.10 3.32 2.54
N CYS A 213 -43.16 2.58 1.98
CA CYS A 213 -42.61 2.49 0.61
C CYS A 213 -42.85 3.52 -0.53
N LEU A 214 -41.74 3.72 -1.27
CA LEU A 214 -41.51 3.82 -2.73
C LEU A 214 -41.93 5.09 -3.50
N GLN A 215 -40.94 5.74 -4.14
CA GLN A 215 -40.80 5.86 -5.61
C GLN A 215 -39.51 6.60 -6.03
N SER A 216 -38.83 6.06 -7.06
CA SER A 216 -37.70 6.65 -7.79
C SER A 216 -38.20 7.47 -8.99
N PRO A 217 -37.39 8.38 -9.57
CA PRO A 217 -37.57 8.79 -10.96
C PRO A 217 -36.38 8.45 -11.86
N GLN A 218 -36.71 7.88 -13.03
CA GLN A 218 -35.88 7.85 -14.25
C GLN A 218 -35.80 9.25 -14.90
N PRO A 219 -34.88 9.41 -15.88
CA PRO A 219 -35.26 10.11 -17.11
C PRO A 219 -35.01 9.28 -18.37
N GLU A 220 -35.85 9.57 -19.35
CA GLU A 220 -35.98 8.96 -20.67
C GLU A 220 -34.97 9.48 -21.71
N ASP A 221 -34.91 8.68 -22.76
CA ASP A 221 -34.13 8.74 -23.99
C ASP A 221 -34.78 9.65 -25.04
N THR A 222 -33.97 10.42 -25.78
CA THR A 222 -34.34 10.97 -27.09
C THR A 222 -33.10 11.03 -27.98
N GLY A 223 -33.09 10.20 -29.03
CA GLY A 223 -32.08 10.23 -30.09
C GLY A 223 -32.39 11.27 -31.19
N THR A 224 -31.34 11.67 -31.92
CA THR A 224 -31.45 12.18 -33.31
C THR A 224 -30.12 11.92 -34.03
N GLU A 225 -30.21 11.32 -35.20
CA GLU A 225 -29.14 11.01 -36.15
C GLU A 225 -28.52 12.27 -36.78
N GLY A 226 -27.29 12.15 -37.28
CA GLY A 226 -26.68 13.13 -38.18
C GLY A 226 -25.22 12.83 -38.47
N GLY A 227 -24.95 12.08 -39.54
CA GLY A 227 -23.60 11.82 -40.04
C GLY A 227 -22.98 13.00 -40.78
N ALA A 228 -21.65 13.08 -40.78
CA ALA A 228 -20.87 13.68 -41.86
C ALA A 228 -19.40 13.23 -41.74
N GLU A 229 -18.92 12.57 -42.79
CA GLU A 229 -17.51 12.33 -43.07
C GLU A 229 -16.81 13.63 -43.51
N SER A 230 -15.52 13.80 -43.19
CA SER A 230 -14.60 14.52 -44.07
C SER A 230 -13.14 14.12 -43.84
N LYS A 231 -12.49 13.71 -44.94
CA LYS A 231 -11.05 13.41 -45.11
C LYS A 231 -10.21 14.68 -45.38
N MET A 232 -8.89 14.50 -45.27
CA MET A 232 -7.76 15.28 -45.84
C MET A 232 -7.44 16.63 -45.16
N SER A 233 -6.19 17.09 -45.02
CA SER A 233 -4.85 16.64 -45.45
C SER A 233 -3.76 17.56 -44.83
N SER A 234 -2.56 17.00 -44.68
CA SER A 234 -1.22 17.61 -44.88
C SER A 234 -0.62 18.70 -43.96
N GLU A 235 0.68 18.45 -43.73
CA GLU A 235 1.84 19.35 -43.59
C GLU A 235 2.38 19.77 -42.20
N ASN A 236 3.49 19.08 -41.86
CA ASN A 236 4.76 19.56 -41.32
C ASN A 236 4.79 20.93 -40.63
N GLN A 237 5.19 20.93 -39.35
CA GLN A 237 6.29 21.78 -38.86
C GLN A 237 6.84 21.28 -37.50
N LYS A 238 8.18 21.23 -37.42
CA LYS A 238 9.04 20.98 -36.26
C LYS A 238 8.83 22.06 -35.18
N PRO A 239 8.83 21.77 -33.86
CA PRO A 239 8.94 22.83 -32.87
C PRO A 239 10.38 22.97 -32.37
N GLU A 240 10.94 24.14 -32.64
CA GLU A 240 12.10 24.66 -31.92
C GLU A 240 11.65 25.33 -30.62
N THR A 241 12.46 25.11 -29.60
CA THR A 241 12.46 25.73 -28.28
C THR A 241 12.41 27.25 -28.40
N LEU A 242 11.54 27.93 -27.64
CA LEU A 242 11.86 29.27 -27.13
C LEU A 242 11.05 29.62 -25.86
N SER A 243 11.78 30.32 -25.01
CA SER A 243 11.50 30.80 -23.66
C SER A 243 10.68 32.10 -23.67
N GLY A 244 9.88 32.34 -22.63
CA GLY A 244 9.26 33.64 -22.36
C GLY A 244 8.10 33.56 -21.36
N ASN A 245 8.22 34.30 -20.26
CA ASN A 245 7.38 34.22 -19.06
C ASN A 245 6.07 35.03 -19.13
N THR A 246 5.15 34.62 -18.25
CA THR A 246 4.21 35.43 -17.45
C THR A 246 2.72 35.32 -17.77
N GLU A 247 2.00 35.09 -16.67
CA GLU A 247 0.60 35.38 -16.36
C GLU A 247 -0.45 34.27 -16.40
N VAL A 248 -1.19 34.28 -15.29
CA VAL A 248 -2.06 33.26 -14.74
C VAL A 248 -3.41 33.31 -15.44
N ALA A 249 -3.81 32.20 -16.06
CA ALA A 249 -5.20 31.96 -16.41
C ALA A 249 -5.62 30.59 -15.87
N PHE A 250 -6.37 30.61 -14.78
CA PHE A 250 -7.10 29.45 -14.26
C PHE A 250 -8.15 29.03 -15.29
N ILE A 251 -7.83 28.03 -16.11
CA ILE A 251 -8.83 27.39 -16.96
C ILE A 251 -9.53 26.30 -16.14
N SER A 252 -10.81 26.57 -15.89
CA SER A 252 -11.80 25.67 -15.31
C SER A 252 -11.74 24.28 -15.95
N ARG A 253 -11.55 23.26 -15.11
CA ARG A 253 -11.38 21.87 -15.50
C ARG A 253 -12.77 21.26 -15.73
N THR A 254 -13.23 21.24 -16.97
CA THR A 254 -14.33 20.35 -17.39
C THR A 254 -13.94 18.90 -17.06
N ALA A 255 -14.73 18.26 -16.22
CA ALA A 255 -14.48 16.92 -15.70
C ALA A 255 -14.64 15.86 -16.81
N GLN A 256 -13.56 15.57 -17.51
CA GLN A 256 -13.43 14.30 -18.22
C GLN A 256 -13.21 13.17 -17.19
N PRO A 257 -13.76 11.97 -17.42
CA PRO A 257 -13.47 10.82 -16.58
C PRO A 257 -11.94 10.62 -16.50
N PRO A 258 -11.39 10.23 -15.33
CA PRO A 258 -9.95 10.12 -15.17
C PRO A 258 -9.39 9.13 -16.19
N LEU A 259 -8.57 9.64 -17.12
CA LEU A 259 -7.89 8.82 -18.10
C LEU A 259 -7.10 7.74 -17.37
N LYS A 260 -7.39 6.47 -17.69
CA LYS A 260 -6.67 5.32 -17.12
C LYS A 260 -5.21 5.36 -17.60
N SER A 261 -4.32 5.86 -16.75
CA SER A 261 -2.89 5.94 -17.03
C SER A 261 -2.18 4.64 -16.63
N PHE A 262 -1.28 4.14 -17.49
CA PHE A 262 -0.39 3.03 -17.19
C PHE A 262 0.93 3.56 -16.62
N HIS A 263 1.50 2.85 -15.64
CA HIS A 263 2.86 3.15 -15.23
C HIS A 263 3.84 2.39 -16.12
N PRO A 264 4.84 3.03 -16.70
CA PRO A 264 5.87 2.31 -17.42
C PRO A 264 6.77 1.54 -16.45
N GLN A 265 7.42 0.48 -16.94
CA GLN A 265 8.53 -0.10 -16.17
C GLN A 265 9.72 0.86 -16.24
N ILE A 266 10.36 1.11 -15.12
CA ILE A 266 11.45 2.08 -15.02
C ILE A 266 12.64 1.39 -14.38
N LYS A 267 13.76 1.26 -15.08
CA LYS A 267 15.01 0.87 -14.42
C LYS A 267 15.78 2.12 -14.09
N TRP A 268 16.45 2.17 -12.94
CA TRP A 268 17.34 3.29 -12.66
C TRP A 268 18.69 2.82 -12.15
N PHE A 269 19.63 3.74 -12.22
CA PHE A 269 20.97 3.61 -11.66
C PHE A 269 21.48 5.01 -11.36
N GLN A 270 22.54 5.11 -10.56
CA GLN A 270 23.09 6.39 -10.16
C GLN A 270 24.60 6.44 -10.33
N LYS A 271 25.09 7.65 -10.50
CA LYS A 271 26.49 8.05 -10.29
C LYS A 271 26.55 8.98 -9.08
N GLU A 272 27.74 9.50 -8.80
CA GLU A 272 27.98 10.44 -7.70
C GLU A 272 27.05 11.68 -7.78
N ASP A 273 26.86 12.22 -8.99
CA ASP A 273 26.18 13.49 -9.26
C ASP A 273 24.84 13.36 -10.01
N VAL A 274 24.54 12.19 -10.58
CA VAL A 274 23.33 11.99 -11.39
C VAL A 274 22.57 10.71 -11.03
N VAL A 275 21.26 10.74 -11.25
CA VAL A 275 20.37 9.58 -11.30
C VAL A 275 19.88 9.42 -12.73
N ILE A 276 19.93 8.20 -13.26
CA ILE A 276 19.54 7.91 -14.65
C ILE A 276 18.36 6.93 -14.60
N LEU A 277 17.25 7.32 -15.21
CA LEU A 277 16.03 6.52 -15.36
C LEU A 277 15.92 6.04 -16.81
N GLN A 278 15.74 4.74 -17.00
CA GLN A 278 15.42 4.09 -18.27
C GLN A 278 13.95 3.68 -18.26
N ILE A 279 13.15 4.35 -19.06
CA ILE A 279 11.72 4.08 -19.18
C ILE A 279 11.53 3.04 -20.28
N ARG A 280 11.03 1.86 -19.93
CA ARG A 280 10.83 0.74 -20.86
C ARG A 280 9.53 0.89 -21.64
N ILE A 281 9.52 1.87 -22.53
CA ILE A 281 8.47 2.08 -23.53
C ILE A 281 9.15 2.32 -24.87
N ARG A 282 8.69 1.63 -25.91
CA ARG A 282 9.18 1.76 -27.29
C ARG A 282 8.25 2.59 -28.16
N ASN A 283 8.74 3.04 -29.32
CA ASN A 283 8.01 3.86 -30.29
C ASN A 283 7.48 5.18 -29.70
N VAL A 284 8.23 5.80 -28.79
CA VAL A 284 7.85 7.08 -28.18
C VAL A 284 8.19 8.22 -29.16
N LYS A 285 7.16 8.84 -29.73
CA LYS A 285 7.31 9.99 -30.64
C LYS A 285 7.21 11.32 -29.91
N ASP A 286 6.21 11.44 -29.04
CA ASP A 286 5.91 12.65 -28.28
C ASP A 286 5.81 12.33 -26.79
N TYR A 287 6.63 13.01 -25.98
CA TYR A 287 6.62 12.86 -24.53
C TYR A 287 6.70 14.22 -23.85
N LYS A 288 6.18 14.28 -22.62
CA LYS A 288 6.32 15.42 -21.74
C LYS A 288 7.10 14.99 -20.51
N CYS A 289 8.12 15.76 -20.17
CA CYS A 289 8.89 15.57 -18.94
C CYS A 289 8.88 16.88 -18.13
N GLN A 290 8.46 16.80 -16.87
CA GLN A 290 8.44 17.92 -15.94
C GLN A 290 9.36 17.61 -14.76
N TYR A 291 10.21 18.57 -14.43
CA TYR A 291 11.18 18.46 -13.35
C TYR A 291 10.83 19.47 -12.26
N LEU A 292 10.63 18.96 -11.05
CA LEU A 292 10.45 19.70 -9.81
C LEU A 292 11.64 19.40 -8.90
N ARG A 293 11.76 20.13 -7.78
CA ARG A 293 12.93 20.00 -6.90
C ARG A 293 13.13 18.57 -6.39
N ASP A 294 12.06 17.87 -6.05
CA ASP A 294 12.08 16.52 -5.46
C ASP A 294 11.15 15.56 -6.22
N ARG A 295 10.79 15.89 -7.46
CA ARG A 295 9.80 15.11 -8.23
C ARG A 295 10.04 15.21 -9.72
N VAL A 296 9.83 14.11 -10.43
CA VAL A 296 9.85 14.08 -11.89
C VAL A 296 8.57 13.45 -12.42
N ILE A 297 7.97 14.08 -13.42
CA ILE A 297 6.74 13.61 -14.07
C ILE A 297 7.03 13.39 -15.54
N PHE A 298 7.03 12.14 -15.97
CA PHE A 298 7.09 11.75 -17.37
C PHE A 298 5.73 11.23 -17.83
N SER A 299 5.29 11.68 -19.00
CA SER A 299 4.06 11.19 -19.61
C SER A 299 4.17 11.11 -21.12
N THR A 300 3.57 10.09 -21.71
CA THR A 300 3.58 9.87 -23.16
C THR A 300 2.35 9.09 -23.60
N TRP A 301 1.94 9.26 -24.85
CA TRP A 301 0.99 8.36 -25.52
C TRP A 301 1.75 7.41 -26.43
N VAL A 302 1.37 6.13 -26.41
CA VAL A 302 1.84 5.13 -27.39
C VAL A 302 0.63 4.33 -27.84
N GLY A 303 0.22 4.55 -29.10
CA GLY A 303 -1.05 4.04 -29.60
C GLY A 303 -2.22 4.63 -28.81
N ASP A 304 -3.06 3.76 -28.26
CA ASP A 304 -4.23 4.08 -27.42
C ASP A 304 -3.91 4.13 -25.92
N LYS A 305 -2.66 3.86 -25.52
CA LYS A 305 -2.26 3.80 -24.11
C LYS A 305 -1.57 5.08 -23.68
N PHE A 306 -2.09 5.68 -22.62
CA PHE A 306 -1.44 6.77 -21.92
C PHE A 306 -0.55 6.25 -20.80
N TYR A 307 0.74 6.60 -20.84
CA TYR A 307 1.70 6.26 -19.80
C TYR A 307 2.02 7.47 -18.94
N LEU A 308 2.06 7.28 -17.62
CA LEU A 308 2.39 8.31 -16.62
C LEU A 308 3.32 7.73 -15.56
N ALA A 309 4.52 8.29 -15.47
CA ALA A 309 5.46 8.09 -14.38
C ALA A 309 5.55 9.37 -13.57
N ASP A 310 4.98 9.34 -12.37
CA ASP A 310 4.97 10.44 -11.43
C ASP A 310 5.76 10.00 -10.19
N LEU A 311 6.99 10.49 -10.08
CA LEU A 311 8.00 9.96 -9.17
C LEU A 311 8.42 11.03 -8.16
N GLU A 312 8.05 10.83 -6.90
CA GLU A 312 8.54 11.61 -5.76
C GLU A 312 9.90 11.06 -5.31
N LEU A 313 10.95 11.79 -5.65
CA LEU A 313 12.34 11.38 -5.53
C LEU A 313 12.82 11.44 -4.09
N ARG A 314 13.73 10.53 -3.73
CA ARG A 314 14.36 10.49 -2.40
C ARG A 314 15.07 11.80 -2.05
N GLY A 315 15.80 12.36 -3.01
CA GLY A 315 16.58 13.57 -2.84
C GLY A 315 16.25 14.63 -3.88
N ASN A 316 16.79 15.82 -3.66
CA ASN A 316 16.54 16.95 -4.54
C ASN A 316 17.39 16.89 -5.81
N ILE A 317 16.87 17.51 -6.87
CA ILE A 317 17.48 17.60 -8.19
C ILE A 317 17.59 19.06 -8.66
N ARG A 318 18.60 19.33 -9.50
CA ARG A 318 18.81 20.61 -10.18
C ARG A 318 18.05 20.61 -11.50
N LYS A 319 16.87 21.23 -11.50
CA LYS A 319 15.92 21.25 -12.62
C LYS A 319 16.58 21.54 -13.98
N ASP A 320 17.40 22.57 -14.06
CA ASP A 320 17.96 23.06 -15.33
C ASP A 320 19.02 22.12 -15.93
N ASP A 321 19.57 21.23 -15.11
CA ASP A 321 20.58 20.24 -15.50
C ASP A 321 19.96 18.87 -15.79
N CYS A 322 18.64 18.74 -15.67
CA CYS A 322 17.90 17.51 -15.96
C CYS A 322 17.46 17.45 -17.42
N LYS A 323 17.49 16.26 -18.02
CA LYS A 323 17.06 16.07 -19.41
C LYS A 323 16.47 14.70 -19.67
N CYS A 324 15.60 14.62 -20.67
CA CYS A 324 15.05 13.38 -21.20
C CYS A 324 15.47 13.27 -22.66
N VAL A 325 15.99 12.11 -23.06
CA VAL A 325 16.41 11.85 -24.44
C VAL A 325 15.97 10.45 -24.83
N ILE A 326 15.60 10.25 -26.09
CA ILE A 326 15.35 8.90 -26.60
C ILE A 326 16.69 8.26 -26.94
N ARG A 327 16.98 7.08 -26.39
CA ARG A 327 18.13 6.25 -26.73
C ARG A 327 17.68 4.81 -26.94
N ASN A 328 18.09 4.21 -28.05
CA ASN A 328 17.68 2.84 -28.42
C ASN A 328 16.15 2.67 -28.43
N ASP A 329 15.44 3.67 -28.97
CA ASP A 329 13.96 3.72 -29.02
C ASP A 329 13.26 3.75 -27.64
N GLU A 330 14.00 4.00 -26.55
CA GLU A 330 13.47 4.10 -25.19
C GLU A 330 13.79 5.48 -24.57
N PRO A 331 12.88 6.10 -23.80
CA PRO A 331 13.19 7.32 -23.07
C PRO A 331 14.19 7.09 -21.93
N VAL A 332 15.22 7.93 -21.89
CA VAL A 332 16.23 7.96 -20.84
C VAL A 332 16.25 9.34 -20.19
N ILE A 333 15.88 9.40 -18.91
CA ILE A 333 15.89 10.62 -18.11
C ILE A 333 17.19 10.66 -17.30
N THR A 334 17.94 11.75 -17.41
CA THR A 334 19.08 12.05 -16.54
C THR A 334 18.68 13.17 -15.58
N LEU A 335 18.77 12.90 -14.29
CA LEU A 335 18.47 13.82 -13.21
C LEU A 335 19.77 14.22 -12.52
N ALA A 336 20.08 15.52 -12.46
CA ALA A 336 21.23 16.02 -11.74
C ALA A 336 20.90 16.19 -10.26
N LYS A 337 21.65 15.54 -9.37
CA LYS A 337 21.43 15.63 -7.92
C LYS A 337 21.83 17.02 -7.41
N GLU A 338 21.06 17.56 -6.47
CA GLU A 338 21.45 18.80 -5.77
C GLU A 338 22.62 18.55 -4.80
N ARG A 339 22.64 17.39 -4.15
CA ARG A 339 23.72 16.93 -3.24
C ARG A 339 24.36 15.66 -3.79
N ARG A 340 25.68 15.59 -3.74
CA ARG A 340 26.46 14.41 -4.15
C ARG A 340 26.40 13.34 -3.06
N GLU A 341 25.32 12.58 -3.07
CA GLU A 341 25.08 11.50 -2.12
C GLU A 341 24.55 10.25 -2.83
N ALA A 342 24.84 9.07 -2.29
CA ALA A 342 24.28 7.82 -2.78
C ALA A 342 22.84 7.63 -2.28
N TRP A 343 21.91 7.38 -3.19
CA TRP A 343 20.52 7.09 -2.85
C TRP A 343 20.35 5.58 -2.67
N CYS A 344 19.93 5.09 -1.50
CA CYS A 344 19.70 3.65 -1.35
C CYS A 344 18.37 3.15 -1.95
N HIS A 345 17.52 4.06 -2.43
CA HIS A 345 16.32 3.80 -3.22
C HIS A 345 15.94 5.05 -4.02
N LEU A 346 15.15 4.91 -5.08
CA LEU A 346 14.78 6.04 -5.94
C LEU A 346 13.79 7.03 -5.31
N LEU A 347 12.80 6.54 -4.57
CA LEU A 347 11.62 7.29 -4.15
C LEU A 347 11.60 7.61 -2.65
N ARG A 348 11.06 8.76 -2.23
CA ARG A 348 11.12 9.26 -0.84
C ARG A 348 10.32 8.46 0.19
N GLN A 349 9.33 7.70 -0.28
CA GLN A 349 8.34 6.90 0.45
C GLN A 349 7.46 7.60 1.51
N ARG A 350 6.21 7.13 1.54
CA ARG A 350 5.46 6.73 2.73
C ARG A 350 4.61 5.52 2.36
#